data_AF-A0A6N4V4G8-F1
#
_entry.id   AF-A0A6N4V4G8-F1
#
_cell.length_a   1.000
_cell.length_b   1.000
_cell.length_c   1.000
_cell.angle_alpha   90.00
_cell.angle_beta   90.00
_cell.angle_gamma   90.00
#
_symmetry.space_group_name_H-M   'P 1'
#
loop_
_entity.id
_entity.type
_entity.pdbx_description
1 polymer ?
#
loop_
_entity_poly.entity_id
_entity_poly.type
_entity_poly.pdbx_seq_one_letter_code
_entity_poly.pdbx_strand_id
1 'polypeptide(L)'
;MIKSLALFVNALYQSDQQFVALNDDLAQITNAFTNTDNEVADALQDLNELLDTTRGFIDENGEVLATDIQNLSDVTTAILQPQARDGLETALHAYPNVAANLMNISSPNAGGIVAMPVINNFANPMQFLCSAIQAGSRLGYQESAELCAQYLGPILDAIKFNYLPFGANQLRTAMTLPKQIAYSEERLRPPPGYKDTTVPGIWSRDTLWSHGNHEPGWIVAPGMQGVEVQPFTQNMLTPESLNELMGGPDIVPPPAPPAFGTTRDGNLPGPPNAFDQNNPLPPPWYPQPAPPPAPAPGVVPGNPLGAIAPAAPPAAPAPAAPAGPLLPAESAG
;
A
#
# COMPACT_ATOMS: atom_id res chain seq x y z
N MET A 1 -88.53 -48.64 44.35
CA MET A 1 -87.91 -49.66 43.46
C MET A 1 -87.70 -48.96 42.12
N ILE A 2 -86.55 -48.51 41.62
CA ILE A 2 -85.13 -48.89 41.72
C ILE A 2 -84.37 -47.57 41.45
N LYS A 3 -84.15 -46.77 42.50
CA LYS A 3 -83.03 -45.82 42.64
C LYS A 3 -82.55 -46.00 44.08
N SER A 4 -82.36 -47.26 44.48
CA SER A 4 -81.10 -47.98 44.25
C SER A 4 -80.05 -47.26 45.07
N LEU A 5 -79.70 -47.74 46.25
CA LEU A 5 -78.79 -48.90 46.40
C LEU A 5 -77.44 -48.71 45.67
N ALA A 6 -77.21 -47.57 45.03
CA ALA A 6 -75.93 -47.12 44.49
C ALA A 6 -75.25 -46.12 45.44
N LEU A 7 -76.01 -45.41 46.27
CA LEU A 7 -75.47 -44.43 47.23
C LEU A 7 -74.84 -45.08 48.47
N PHE A 8 -75.24 -46.30 48.83
CA PHE A 8 -74.72 -46.99 50.01
C PHE A 8 -73.52 -47.92 49.70
N VAL A 9 -73.28 -48.27 48.43
CA VAL A 9 -72.13 -49.11 48.04
C VAL A 9 -70.97 -48.29 47.46
N ASN A 10 -71.18 -47.02 47.06
CA ASN A 10 -70.08 -46.12 46.68
C ASN A 10 -69.46 -45.35 47.86
N ALA A 11 -70.17 -45.25 48.99
CA ALA A 11 -69.66 -44.57 50.18
C ALA A 11 -68.74 -45.45 51.05
N LEU A 12 -68.72 -46.78 50.84
CA LEU A 12 -67.90 -47.70 51.64
C LEU A 12 -66.58 -48.13 50.97
N TYR A 13 -66.29 -47.65 49.76
CA TYR A 13 -64.98 -47.83 49.13
C TYR A 13 -64.14 -46.54 49.13
N GLN A 14 -64.77 -45.38 49.39
CA GLN A 14 -64.08 -44.10 49.56
C GLN A 14 -63.53 -43.87 50.98
N SER A 15 -63.90 -44.69 51.98
CA SER A 15 -63.45 -44.49 53.36
C SER A 15 -62.10 -45.15 53.68
N ASP A 16 -61.72 -46.25 53.02
CA ASP A 16 -60.44 -46.93 53.30
C ASP A 16 -59.25 -46.26 52.59
N GLN A 17 -59.44 -45.71 51.38
CA GLN A 17 -58.37 -44.93 50.73
C GLN A 17 -58.12 -43.58 51.41
N GLN A 18 -59.15 -42.99 52.04
CA GLN A 18 -58.98 -41.74 52.80
C GLN A 18 -58.21 -41.93 54.10
N PHE A 19 -58.29 -43.09 54.75
CA PHE A 19 -57.49 -43.37 55.95
C PHE A 19 -56.03 -43.72 55.63
N VAL A 20 -55.74 -44.35 54.49
CA VAL A 20 -54.36 -44.56 54.01
C VAL A 20 -53.75 -43.25 53.51
N ALA A 21 -54.50 -42.46 52.74
CA ALA A 21 -54.04 -41.13 52.29
C ALA A 21 -53.82 -40.17 53.47
N LEU A 22 -54.70 -40.17 54.48
CA LEU A 22 -54.50 -39.35 55.68
C LEU A 22 -53.30 -39.82 56.52
N ASN A 23 -53.04 -41.12 56.63
CA ASN A 23 -51.84 -41.61 57.33
C ASN A 23 -50.56 -41.33 56.54
N ASP A 24 -50.58 -41.44 55.21
CA ASP A 24 -49.45 -41.06 54.35
C ASP A 24 -49.20 -39.54 54.41
N ASP A 25 -50.25 -38.72 54.38
CA ASP A 25 -50.15 -37.26 54.52
C ASP A 25 -49.66 -36.88 55.93
N LEU A 26 -50.13 -37.53 56.98
CA LEU A 26 -49.66 -37.28 58.35
C LEU A 26 -48.22 -37.76 58.53
N ALA A 27 -47.83 -38.87 57.93
CA ALA A 27 -46.46 -39.37 57.95
C ALA A 27 -45.53 -38.47 57.12
N GLN A 28 -46.00 -37.92 56.00
CA GLN A 28 -45.25 -37.01 55.14
C GLN A 28 -45.09 -35.63 55.79
N ILE A 29 -46.13 -35.12 56.46
CA ILE A 29 -46.06 -33.88 57.26
C ILE A 29 -45.20 -34.08 58.51
N THR A 30 -45.33 -35.23 59.19
CA THR A 30 -44.48 -35.54 60.35
C THR A 30 -43.03 -35.70 59.91
N ASN A 31 -42.75 -36.42 58.81
CA ASN A 31 -41.40 -36.52 58.24
C ASN A 31 -40.84 -35.18 57.76
N ALA A 32 -41.67 -34.30 57.17
CA ALA A 32 -41.27 -32.94 56.83
C ALA A 32 -40.92 -32.14 58.09
N PHE A 33 -41.69 -32.27 59.17
CA PHE A 33 -41.40 -31.60 60.45
C PHE A 33 -40.24 -32.22 61.25
N THR A 34 -39.96 -33.51 61.12
CA THR A 34 -38.75 -34.12 61.71
C THR A 34 -37.51 -33.94 60.86
N ASN A 35 -37.64 -33.66 59.55
CA ASN A 35 -36.51 -33.31 58.69
C ASN A 35 -36.18 -31.82 58.71
N THR A 36 -37.13 -30.94 59.09
CA THR A 36 -36.86 -29.49 59.18
C THR A 36 -35.77 -29.11 60.17
N ASP A 37 -35.59 -29.85 61.27
CA ASP A 37 -34.52 -29.54 62.24
C ASP A 37 -33.13 -29.79 61.64
N ASN A 38 -32.99 -30.83 60.80
CA ASN A 38 -31.75 -31.10 60.09
C ASN A 38 -31.58 -30.15 58.91
N GLU A 39 -32.63 -29.84 58.16
CA GLU A 39 -32.57 -28.92 57.01
C GLU A 39 -32.23 -27.48 57.42
N VAL A 40 -32.70 -27.01 58.59
CA VAL A 40 -32.33 -25.70 59.13
C VAL A 40 -30.89 -25.71 59.66
N ALA A 41 -30.46 -26.81 60.30
CA ALA A 41 -29.08 -26.96 60.74
C ALA A 41 -28.12 -26.98 59.53
N ASP A 42 -28.46 -27.72 58.48
CA ASP A 42 -27.71 -27.80 57.22
C ASP A 42 -27.67 -26.43 56.53
N ALA A 43 -28.80 -25.72 56.43
CA ALA A 43 -28.84 -24.38 55.83
C ALA A 43 -28.01 -23.34 56.61
N LEU A 44 -27.96 -23.44 57.94
CA LEU A 44 -27.10 -22.60 58.77
C LEU A 44 -25.62 -22.96 58.61
N GLN A 45 -25.32 -24.25 58.42
CA GLN A 45 -23.97 -24.73 58.19
C GLN A 45 -23.46 -24.32 56.80
N ASP A 46 -24.28 -24.46 55.77
CA ASP A 46 -24.02 -23.99 54.41
C ASP A 46 -23.84 -22.47 54.36
N LEU A 47 -24.66 -21.71 55.10
CA LEU A 47 -24.50 -20.27 55.21
C LEU A 47 -23.17 -19.91 55.87
N ASN A 48 -22.77 -20.63 56.92
CA ASN A 48 -21.50 -20.39 57.58
C ASN A 48 -20.31 -20.75 56.66
N GLU A 49 -20.40 -21.85 55.92
CA GLU A 49 -19.39 -22.24 54.93
C GLU A 49 -19.29 -21.25 53.76
N LEU A 50 -20.42 -20.74 53.28
CA LEU A 50 -20.46 -19.68 52.25
C LEU A 50 -19.84 -18.38 52.76
N LEU A 51 -20.14 -17.99 54.00
CA LEU A 51 -19.57 -16.79 54.61
C LEU A 51 -18.05 -16.92 54.81
N ASP A 52 -17.58 -18.08 55.24
CA ASP A 52 -16.15 -18.35 55.39
C ASP A 52 -15.44 -18.41 54.03
N THR A 53 -16.07 -19.03 53.02
CA THR A 53 -15.56 -19.05 51.64
C THR A 53 -15.50 -17.65 51.03
N THR A 54 -16.54 -16.83 51.27
CA THR A 54 -16.59 -15.45 50.78
C THR A 54 -15.54 -14.58 51.48
N ARG A 55 -15.34 -14.76 52.79
CA ARG A 55 -14.24 -14.10 53.51
C ARG A 55 -12.89 -14.52 52.97
N GLY A 56 -12.65 -15.81 52.77
CA GLY A 56 -11.42 -16.32 52.18
C GLY A 56 -11.16 -15.74 50.79
N PHE A 57 -12.19 -15.71 49.94
CA PHE A 57 -12.09 -15.10 48.60
C PHE A 57 -11.74 -13.60 48.67
N ILE A 58 -12.38 -12.84 49.57
CA ILE A 58 -12.12 -11.40 49.74
C ILE A 58 -10.73 -11.18 50.34
N ASP A 59 -10.29 -11.99 51.30
CA ASP A 59 -8.97 -11.87 51.91
C ASP A 59 -7.87 -12.18 50.89
N GLU A 60 -8.10 -13.14 49.98
CA GLU A 60 -7.14 -13.52 48.93
C GLU A 60 -7.13 -12.54 47.75
N ASN A 61 -8.29 -12.02 47.33
CA ASN A 61 -8.42 -11.24 46.08
C ASN A 61 -8.68 -9.74 46.30
N GLY A 62 -9.07 -9.34 47.51
CA GLY A 62 -9.47 -7.97 47.84
C GLY A 62 -8.33 -6.97 47.75
N GLU A 63 -7.11 -7.36 48.14
CA GLU A 63 -5.92 -6.49 48.04
C GLU A 63 -5.56 -6.23 46.56
N VAL A 64 -5.61 -7.26 45.72
CA VAL A 64 -5.35 -7.14 44.28
C VAL A 64 -6.41 -6.25 43.62
N LEU A 65 -7.69 -6.49 43.91
CA LEU A 65 -8.78 -5.67 43.39
C LEU A 65 -8.69 -4.20 43.84
N ALA A 66 -8.38 -3.96 45.12
CA ALA A 66 -8.20 -2.61 45.64
C ALA A 66 -7.01 -1.91 44.96
N THR A 67 -5.92 -2.63 44.75
CA THR A 67 -4.73 -2.15 44.04
C THR A 67 -5.05 -1.79 42.59
N ASP A 68 -5.79 -2.62 41.87
CA ASP A 68 -6.21 -2.37 40.49
C ASP A 68 -7.13 -1.15 40.39
N ILE A 69 -8.07 -0.99 41.32
CA ILE A 69 -8.93 0.19 41.40
C ILE A 69 -8.11 1.45 41.69
N GLN A 70 -7.13 1.37 42.59
CA GLN A 70 -6.24 2.49 42.91
C GLN A 70 -5.39 2.87 41.70
N ASN A 71 -4.77 1.90 41.03
CA ASN A 71 -3.99 2.11 39.81
C ASN A 71 -4.84 2.75 38.70
N LEU A 72 -6.06 2.25 38.50
CA LEU A 72 -6.99 2.81 37.51
C LEU A 72 -7.36 4.26 37.87
N SER A 73 -7.62 4.54 39.15
CA SER A 73 -7.88 5.89 39.65
C SER A 73 -6.70 6.82 39.42
N ASP A 74 -5.48 6.37 39.72
CA ASP A 74 -4.26 7.16 39.57
C ASP A 74 -3.96 7.47 38.10
N VAL A 75 -4.08 6.46 37.21
CA VAL A 75 -3.93 6.62 35.75
C VAL A 75 -4.99 7.56 35.19
N THR A 76 -6.25 7.37 35.58
CA THR A 76 -7.36 8.22 35.10
C THR A 76 -7.18 9.65 35.57
N THR A 77 -6.79 9.86 36.83
CA THR A 77 -6.49 11.19 37.38
C THR A 77 -5.32 11.84 36.66
N ALA A 78 -4.26 11.07 36.36
CA ALA A 78 -3.10 11.56 35.62
C ALA A 78 -3.47 12.00 34.19
N ILE A 79 -4.30 11.22 33.49
CA ILE A 79 -4.77 11.56 32.13
C ILE A 79 -5.73 12.77 32.16
N LEU A 80 -6.58 12.88 33.18
CA LEU A 80 -7.54 13.98 33.33
C LEU A 80 -6.91 15.29 33.80
N GLN A 81 -5.63 15.30 34.18
CA GLN A 81 -4.90 16.55 34.42
C GLN A 81 -4.96 17.44 33.16
N PRO A 82 -5.18 18.76 33.29
CA PRO A 82 -5.36 19.64 32.14
C PRO A 82 -4.27 19.49 31.08
N GLN A 83 -3.01 19.44 31.49
CA GLN A 83 -1.87 19.35 30.59
C GLN A 83 -1.81 18.01 29.83
N ALA A 84 -2.10 16.90 30.51
CA ALA A 84 -2.09 15.57 29.90
C ALA A 84 -3.27 15.41 28.92
N ARG A 85 -4.45 15.90 29.31
CA ARG A 85 -5.65 15.91 28.48
C ARG A 85 -5.46 16.77 27.23
N ASP A 86 -4.98 18.00 27.38
CA ASP A 86 -4.73 18.91 26.25
C ASP A 86 -3.67 18.35 25.30
N GLY A 87 -2.63 17.69 25.87
CA GLY A 87 -1.62 16.97 25.10
C GLY A 87 -2.18 15.79 24.31
N LEU A 88 -3.05 14.98 24.92
CA LEU A 88 -3.73 13.86 24.25
C LEU A 88 -4.68 14.35 23.16
N GLU A 89 -5.46 15.39 23.43
CA GLU A 89 -6.34 16.04 22.46
C GLU A 89 -5.54 16.55 21.25
N THR A 90 -4.45 17.29 21.51
CA THR A 90 -3.56 17.78 20.45
C THR A 90 -2.96 16.62 19.65
N ALA A 91 -2.52 15.56 20.32
CA ALA A 91 -1.97 14.38 19.66
C ALA A 91 -3.02 13.69 18.77
N LEU A 92 -4.25 13.49 19.27
CA LEU A 92 -5.34 12.88 18.50
C LEU A 92 -5.81 13.77 17.34
N HIS A 93 -5.78 15.09 17.49
CA HIS A 93 -6.07 16.03 16.40
C HIS A 93 -4.97 16.04 15.32
N ALA A 94 -3.70 15.96 15.72
CA ALA A 94 -2.57 15.93 14.80
C ALA A 94 -2.39 14.56 14.13
N TYR A 95 -2.73 13.47 14.84
CA TYR A 95 -2.42 12.10 14.43
C TYR A 95 -2.90 11.74 13.02
N PRO A 96 -4.16 12.00 12.61
CA PRO A 96 -4.62 11.66 11.26
C PRO A 96 -3.79 12.34 10.18
N ASN A 97 -3.43 13.62 10.38
CA ASN A 97 -2.63 14.38 9.42
C ASN A 97 -1.19 13.90 9.38
N VAL A 98 -0.58 13.63 10.54
CA VAL A 98 0.80 13.11 10.62
C VAL A 98 0.87 11.73 9.94
N ALA A 99 -0.07 10.84 10.21
CA ALA A 99 -0.14 9.51 9.60
C ALA A 99 -0.32 9.60 8.07
N ALA A 100 -1.24 10.44 7.60
CA ALA A 100 -1.46 10.65 6.17
C ALA A 100 -0.21 11.24 5.48
N ASN A 101 0.40 12.25 6.08
CA ASN A 101 1.62 12.86 5.54
C ASN A 101 2.78 11.87 5.51
N LEU A 102 2.94 11.04 6.56
CA LEU A 102 3.97 10.00 6.60
C LEU A 102 3.78 8.99 5.47
N MET A 103 2.55 8.54 5.22
CA MET A 103 2.25 7.64 4.10
C MET A 103 2.53 8.29 2.74
N ASN A 104 2.27 9.59 2.58
CA ASN A 104 2.53 10.32 1.35
C ASN A 104 4.02 10.54 1.07
N ILE A 105 4.84 10.71 2.12
CA ILE A 105 6.29 10.91 1.96
C ILE A 105 7.07 9.60 2.02
N SER A 106 6.49 8.51 2.51
CA SER A 106 7.14 7.20 2.53
C SER A 106 7.09 6.55 1.15
N SER A 107 8.25 6.32 0.56
CA SER A 107 8.41 5.54 -0.67
C SER A 107 9.42 4.41 -0.42
N PRO A 108 8.99 3.14 -0.50
CA PRO A 108 9.90 2.00 -0.34
C PRO A 108 10.96 1.98 -1.45
N ASN A 109 10.59 2.45 -2.65
CA ASN A 109 11.47 2.52 -3.81
C ASN A 109 12.58 3.55 -3.64
N ALA A 110 12.27 4.66 -2.96
CA ALA A 110 13.25 5.69 -2.61
C ALA A 110 14.01 5.41 -1.31
N GLY A 111 13.80 4.25 -0.67
CA GLY A 111 14.51 3.84 0.53
C GLY A 111 13.93 4.38 1.85
N GLY A 112 12.68 4.85 1.87
CA GLY A 112 12.01 5.31 3.09
C GLY A 112 11.33 6.67 2.91
N ILE A 113 11.54 7.58 3.86
CA ILE A 113 10.95 8.93 3.82
C ILE A 113 11.67 9.77 2.76
N VAL A 114 10.93 10.20 1.74
CA VAL A 114 11.39 11.13 0.73
C VAL A 114 11.26 12.54 1.29
N ALA A 115 12.40 13.14 1.61
CA ALA A 115 12.49 14.56 1.93
C ALA A 115 13.24 15.26 0.80
N MET A 116 12.61 16.27 0.20
CA MET A 116 13.30 17.18 -0.71
C MET A 116 13.80 18.38 0.09
N PRO A 117 15.12 18.60 0.19
CA PRO A 117 15.64 19.80 0.85
C PRO A 117 15.23 21.02 0.03
N VAL A 118 14.35 21.84 0.59
CA VAL A 118 14.01 23.13 0.00
C VAL A 118 15.06 24.14 0.42
N ILE A 119 15.98 24.45 -0.50
CA ILE A 119 16.99 25.48 -0.28
C ILE A 119 16.34 26.85 -0.54
N ASN A 120 15.77 27.44 0.50
CA ASN A 120 15.18 28.79 0.47
C ASN A 120 16.24 29.92 0.62
N ASN A 121 17.54 29.66 0.39
CA ASN A 121 18.62 30.61 0.66
C ASN A 121 18.53 31.93 -0.16
N PHE A 122 17.71 32.00 -1.21
CA PHE A 122 17.45 33.22 -1.98
C PHE A 122 16.17 33.97 -1.57
N ALA A 123 15.41 33.49 -0.58
CA ALA A 123 14.31 34.25 0.01
C ALA A 123 14.82 35.49 0.77
N ASN A 124 16.06 35.43 1.27
CA ASN A 124 16.77 36.56 1.86
C ASN A 124 18.24 36.59 1.38
N PRO A 125 18.48 37.05 0.13
CA PRO A 125 19.82 37.03 -0.47
C PRO A 125 20.79 37.98 0.26
N MET A 126 20.26 39.01 0.94
CA MET A 126 21.00 39.87 1.84
C MET A 126 21.58 39.10 3.03
N GLN A 127 20.75 38.29 3.69
CA GLN A 127 21.21 37.44 4.78
C GLN A 127 22.25 36.44 4.27
N PHE A 128 22.01 35.78 3.13
CA PHE A 128 22.95 34.79 2.61
C PHE A 128 24.32 35.40 2.23
N LEU A 129 24.35 36.45 1.42
CA LEU A 129 25.59 37.04 0.90
C LEU A 129 26.33 37.86 1.95
N CYS A 130 25.63 38.73 2.69
CA CYS A 130 26.30 39.59 3.66
C CYS A 130 26.71 38.81 4.93
N SER A 131 26.00 37.73 5.31
CA SER A 131 26.50 36.82 6.37
C SER A 131 27.69 35.99 5.92
N ALA A 132 27.77 35.59 4.65
CA ALA A 132 28.95 34.91 4.10
C ALA A 132 30.18 35.84 4.06
N ILE A 133 30.00 37.11 3.69
CA ILE A 133 31.07 38.14 3.75
C ILE A 133 31.47 38.43 5.20
N GLN A 134 30.49 38.47 6.11
CA GLN A 134 30.75 38.58 7.54
C GLN A 134 31.47 37.36 8.10
N ALA A 135 31.22 36.15 7.60
CA ALA A 135 31.91 34.94 8.06
C ALA A 135 33.30 34.79 7.44
N GLY A 136 33.52 35.32 6.23
CA GLY A 136 34.74 35.15 5.45
C GLY A 136 35.76 36.29 5.53
N SER A 137 35.35 37.49 5.98
CA SER A 137 36.31 38.58 6.26
C SER A 137 37.22 38.19 7.44
N ARG A 138 38.32 38.91 7.70
CA ARG A 138 39.20 38.60 8.85
C ARG A 138 39.41 39.78 9.79
N LEU A 139 39.10 40.98 9.31
CA LEU A 139 39.19 42.28 9.98
C LEU A 139 37.97 43.08 9.53
N GLY A 140 37.28 43.77 10.46
CA GLY A 140 36.12 44.61 10.11
C GLY A 140 34.89 43.84 9.64
N TYR A 141 34.59 42.69 10.25
CA TYR A 141 33.50 41.80 9.83
C TYR A 141 32.11 42.48 9.85
N GLN A 142 31.83 43.28 10.88
CA GLN A 142 30.60 44.06 10.98
C GLN A 142 30.55 45.18 9.92
N GLU A 143 31.65 45.92 9.76
CA GLU A 143 31.74 47.01 8.78
C GLU A 143 31.62 46.49 7.33
N SER A 144 32.21 45.35 7.02
CA SER A 144 32.13 44.70 5.70
C SER A 144 30.71 44.19 5.40
N ALA A 145 30.01 43.64 6.39
CA ALA A 145 28.63 43.20 6.26
C ALA A 145 27.67 44.39 6.09
N GLU A 146 27.94 45.51 6.76
CA GLU A 146 27.17 46.73 6.66
C GLU A 146 27.36 47.41 5.30
N LEU A 147 28.61 47.52 4.82
CA LEU A 147 28.91 48.00 3.46
C LEU A 147 28.26 47.11 2.39
N CYS A 148 28.28 45.78 2.57
CA CYS A 148 27.54 44.85 1.71
C CYS A 148 26.05 45.22 1.66
N ALA A 149 25.43 45.45 2.83
CA ALA A 149 24.03 45.79 2.90
C ALA A 149 23.68 47.15 2.27
N GLN A 150 24.53 48.16 2.48
CA GLN A 150 24.33 49.50 1.94
C GLN A 150 24.50 49.56 0.41
N TYR A 151 25.50 48.88 -0.14
CA TYR A 151 25.76 48.90 -1.58
C TYR A 151 24.91 47.92 -2.38
N LEU A 152 24.63 46.74 -1.83
CA LEU A 152 23.92 45.69 -2.55
C LEU A 152 22.44 45.63 -2.21
N GLY A 153 21.96 46.36 -1.20
CA GLY A 153 20.55 46.39 -0.78
C GLY A 153 19.54 46.52 -1.95
N PRO A 154 19.63 47.54 -2.81
CA PRO A 154 18.68 47.72 -3.92
C PRO A 154 18.72 46.60 -4.97
N ILE A 155 19.91 46.04 -5.23
CA ILE A 155 20.11 44.98 -6.21
C ILE A 155 19.60 43.64 -5.65
N LEU A 156 19.92 43.35 -4.39
CA LEU A 156 19.54 42.13 -3.70
C LEU A 156 18.04 42.09 -3.39
N ASP A 157 17.39 43.24 -3.23
CA ASP A 157 15.93 43.36 -3.12
C ASP A 157 15.22 43.01 -4.45
N ALA A 158 15.82 43.37 -5.58
CA ALA A 158 15.29 43.08 -6.91
C ALA A 158 15.43 41.60 -7.35
N ILE A 159 16.29 40.82 -6.69
CA ILE A 159 16.54 39.39 -7.00
C ILE A 159 16.00 38.42 -5.94
N LYS A 160 15.02 38.86 -5.16
CA LYS A 160 14.33 38.02 -4.18
C LYS A 160 13.46 37.00 -4.90
N PHE A 161 13.97 35.78 -5.01
CA PHE A 161 13.17 34.64 -5.44
C PHE A 161 13.08 33.63 -4.30
N ASN A 162 11.86 33.25 -3.92
CA ASN A 162 11.66 32.16 -2.97
C ASN A 162 12.24 30.84 -3.50
N TYR A 163 12.26 30.67 -4.83
CA TYR A 163 12.78 29.52 -5.54
C TYR A 163 13.51 30.01 -6.80
N LEU A 164 14.53 29.28 -7.26
CA LEU A 164 15.20 29.63 -8.52
C LEU A 164 14.16 29.70 -9.66
N PRO A 165 14.28 30.69 -10.59
CA PRO A 165 13.32 30.87 -11.69
C PRO A 165 13.36 29.74 -12.73
N PHE A 166 14.26 28.79 -12.56
CA PHE A 166 14.29 27.51 -13.23
C PHE A 166 14.20 26.40 -12.19
N GLY A 167 13.26 25.48 -12.39
CA GLY A 167 13.13 24.30 -11.54
C GLY A 167 14.32 23.36 -11.76
N ALA A 168 15.32 23.40 -10.90
CA ALA A 168 16.41 22.44 -10.88
C ALA A 168 16.10 21.33 -9.88
N ASN A 169 15.49 20.23 -10.35
CA ASN A 169 15.36 19.02 -9.53
C ASN A 169 16.60 18.13 -9.72
N GLN A 170 17.68 18.50 -9.01
CA GLN A 170 18.97 17.80 -9.07
C GLN A 170 18.96 16.46 -8.32
N LEU A 171 17.95 16.23 -7.47
CA LEU A 171 17.84 15.04 -6.62
C LEU A 171 16.51 14.34 -6.91
N ARG A 172 16.46 13.65 -8.04
CA ARG A 172 15.33 12.78 -8.43
C ARG A 172 15.63 11.37 -7.94
N THR A 173 14.82 10.85 -7.03
CA THR A 173 14.85 9.43 -6.66
C THR A 173 14.02 8.61 -7.64
N ALA A 174 14.43 7.36 -7.88
CA ALA A 174 13.61 6.42 -8.63
C ALA A 174 12.37 6.06 -7.79
N MET A 175 11.19 6.49 -8.25
CA MET A 175 9.92 6.16 -7.61
C MET A 175 9.32 4.86 -8.13
N THR A 176 9.85 4.31 -9.23
CA THR A 176 9.45 3.04 -9.82
C THR A 176 10.69 2.23 -10.15
N LEU A 177 10.68 0.94 -9.79
CA LEU A 177 11.74 0.01 -10.18
C LEU A 177 11.36 -0.67 -11.50
N PRO A 178 12.31 -1.11 -12.33
CA PRO A 178 12.03 -1.82 -13.58
C PRO A 178 11.09 -3.02 -13.41
N LYS A 179 11.20 -3.76 -12.30
CA LYS A 179 10.30 -4.88 -11.97
C LYS A 179 8.84 -4.50 -11.66
N GLN A 180 8.56 -3.22 -11.40
CA GLN A 180 7.21 -2.73 -11.07
C GLN A 180 6.46 -2.22 -12.32
N ILE A 181 7.13 -2.25 -13.48
CA ILE A 181 6.54 -1.84 -14.75
C ILE A 181 6.09 -3.10 -15.48
N ALA A 182 4.79 -3.18 -15.73
CA ALA A 182 4.21 -4.21 -16.58
C ALA A 182 4.05 -3.65 -17.99
N TYR A 183 4.68 -4.29 -18.97
CA TYR A 183 4.51 -3.96 -20.38
C TYR A 183 3.37 -4.80 -20.96
N SER A 184 2.57 -4.20 -21.84
CA SER A 184 1.51 -4.91 -22.57
C SER A 184 2.08 -6.00 -23.47
N GLU A 185 3.22 -5.73 -24.09
CA GLU A 185 3.97 -6.68 -24.89
C GLU A 185 5.43 -6.71 -24.46
N GLU A 186 6.04 -7.89 -24.49
CA GLU A 186 7.45 -8.09 -24.14
C GLU A 186 8.40 -7.29 -25.04
N ARG A 187 8.04 -7.09 -26.31
CA ARG A 187 8.81 -6.27 -27.26
C ARG A 187 8.93 -4.79 -26.85
N LEU A 188 8.03 -4.29 -26.00
CA LEU A 188 8.04 -2.91 -25.52
C LEU A 188 8.90 -2.71 -24.27
N ARG A 189 9.42 -3.80 -23.69
CA ARG A 189 10.35 -3.72 -22.57
C ARG A 189 11.73 -3.25 -23.06
N PRO A 190 12.31 -2.20 -22.46
CA PRO A 190 13.61 -1.71 -22.86
C PRO A 190 14.70 -2.76 -22.65
N PRO A 191 15.62 -2.92 -23.61
CA PRO A 191 16.80 -3.76 -23.44
C PRO A 191 17.79 -3.14 -22.42
N PRO A 192 18.73 -3.94 -21.88
CA PRO A 192 19.69 -3.45 -20.89
C PRO A 192 20.47 -2.21 -21.35
N GLY A 193 20.55 -1.20 -20.48
CA GLY A 193 21.20 0.09 -20.76
C GLY A 193 20.40 1.06 -21.62
N TYR A 194 19.13 0.75 -21.85
CA TYR A 194 18.15 1.67 -22.43
C TYR A 194 17.00 1.90 -21.46
N LYS A 195 16.32 3.05 -21.60
CA LYS A 195 15.16 3.43 -20.79
C LYS A 195 14.04 3.94 -21.68
N ASP A 196 12.82 3.88 -21.15
CA ASP A 196 11.65 4.38 -21.85
C ASP A 196 11.69 5.90 -22.05
N THR A 197 11.25 6.32 -23.23
CA THR A 197 10.95 7.72 -23.52
C THR A 197 9.46 8.01 -23.33
N THR A 198 9.01 9.21 -23.69
CA THR A 198 7.58 9.55 -23.71
C THR A 198 6.81 8.80 -24.79
N VAL A 199 7.49 8.20 -25.77
CA VAL A 199 6.87 7.41 -26.83
C VAL A 199 7.08 5.92 -26.53
N PRO A 200 6.02 5.13 -26.35
CA PRO A 200 6.13 3.69 -26.13
C PRO A 200 6.88 3.01 -27.28
N GLY A 201 7.79 2.09 -26.93
CA GLY A 201 8.62 1.40 -27.91
C GLY A 201 9.72 2.26 -28.54
N ILE A 202 10.01 3.44 -27.99
CA ILE A 202 11.21 4.21 -28.32
C ILE A 202 12.02 4.38 -27.04
N TRP A 203 13.28 3.96 -27.08
CA TRP A 203 14.14 3.93 -25.92
C TRP A 203 15.36 4.83 -26.11
N SER A 204 15.67 5.63 -25.09
CA SER A 204 16.89 6.42 -25.02
C SER A 204 17.94 5.69 -24.19
N ARG A 205 19.19 6.12 -24.28
CA ARG A 205 20.29 5.54 -23.49
C ARG A 205 20.07 5.78 -22.00
N ASP A 206 20.31 4.78 -21.17
CA ASP A 206 20.16 4.88 -19.71
C ASP A 206 21.48 5.31 -19.06
N THR A 207 21.74 6.62 -19.01
CA THR A 207 22.95 7.21 -18.42
C THR A 207 22.61 8.17 -17.27
N LEU A 208 23.59 8.45 -16.40
CA LEU A 208 23.41 9.34 -15.25
C LEU A 208 22.89 10.73 -15.63
N TRP A 209 23.22 11.21 -16.84
CA TRP A 209 22.85 12.53 -17.34
C TRP A 209 21.73 12.51 -18.38
N SER A 210 21.25 11.32 -18.75
CA SER A 210 20.22 11.14 -19.78
C SER A 210 18.82 11.58 -19.34
N HIS A 211 18.60 12.12 -18.13
CA HIS A 211 17.27 12.48 -17.64
C HIS A 211 16.44 13.36 -18.61
N GLY A 212 17.10 14.27 -19.34
CA GLY A 212 16.47 15.11 -20.36
C GLY A 212 16.31 14.48 -21.75
N ASN A 213 16.79 13.24 -21.95
CA ASN A 213 16.82 12.54 -23.23
C ASN A 213 17.48 13.40 -24.34
N HIS A 214 18.70 13.86 -24.09
CA HIS A 214 19.44 14.71 -25.06
C HIS A 214 20.59 13.98 -25.75
N GLU A 215 20.84 12.72 -25.38
CA GLU A 215 21.94 11.91 -25.92
C GLU A 215 21.44 11.10 -27.12
N PRO A 216 22.11 11.17 -28.28
CA PRO A 216 21.74 10.40 -29.46
C PRO A 216 22.04 8.90 -29.26
N GLY A 217 21.49 8.07 -30.15
CA GLY A 217 21.60 6.62 -30.08
C GLY A 217 20.36 5.97 -29.48
N TRP A 218 19.19 6.56 -29.74
CA TRP A 218 17.91 5.97 -29.38
C TRP A 218 17.60 4.81 -30.32
N ILE A 219 16.80 3.88 -29.82
CA ILE A 219 16.42 2.68 -30.56
C ILE A 219 14.91 2.47 -30.49
N VAL A 220 14.38 1.71 -31.43
CA VAL A 220 12.95 1.34 -31.45
C VAL A 220 12.76 -0.11 -31.03
N ALA A 221 11.56 -0.40 -30.52
CA ALA A 221 11.09 -1.75 -30.30
C ALA A 221 10.88 -2.46 -31.64
N PRO A 222 11.12 -3.79 -31.71
CA PRO A 222 10.76 -4.56 -32.89
C PRO A 222 9.28 -4.40 -33.26
N GLY A 223 8.99 -4.32 -34.55
CA GLY A 223 7.65 -4.19 -35.09
C GLY A 223 7.09 -2.76 -35.10
N MET A 224 7.96 -1.74 -35.11
CA MET A 224 7.55 -0.33 -35.10
C MET A 224 7.47 0.30 -36.50
N GLN A 225 7.37 -0.51 -37.56
CA GLN A 225 7.28 -0.04 -38.95
C GLN A 225 6.08 0.90 -39.16
N GLY A 226 6.31 2.01 -39.84
CA GLY A 226 5.27 2.99 -40.18
C GLY A 226 4.85 3.92 -39.04
N VAL A 227 5.50 3.85 -37.87
CA VAL A 227 5.25 4.78 -36.77
C VAL A 227 5.90 6.14 -37.08
N GLU A 228 5.07 7.17 -37.24
CA GLU A 228 5.54 8.53 -37.44
C GLU A 228 6.01 9.16 -36.12
N VAL A 229 7.27 9.59 -36.08
CA VAL A 229 7.87 10.22 -34.90
C VAL A 229 8.29 11.65 -35.22
N GLN A 230 8.30 12.51 -34.20
CA GLN A 230 8.67 13.92 -34.36
C GLN A 230 10.12 14.07 -34.87
N PRO A 231 10.46 15.17 -35.58
CA PRO A 231 11.80 15.38 -36.14
C PRO A 231 12.92 15.30 -35.09
N PHE A 232 12.66 15.74 -33.85
CA PHE A 232 13.62 15.58 -32.76
C PHE A 232 13.92 14.09 -32.53
N THR A 233 12.91 13.24 -32.34
CA THR A 233 13.08 11.80 -32.17
C THR A 233 13.79 11.16 -33.35
N GLN A 234 13.46 11.54 -34.60
CA GLN A 234 14.15 11.04 -35.80
C GLN A 234 15.66 11.30 -35.75
N ASN A 235 16.06 12.49 -35.29
CA ASN A 235 17.47 12.87 -35.17
C ASN A 235 18.21 12.15 -34.03
N MET A 236 17.47 11.65 -33.03
CA MET A 236 18.05 10.95 -31.89
C MET A 236 18.21 9.44 -32.14
N LEU A 237 17.41 8.87 -33.04
CA LEU A 237 17.41 7.45 -33.38
C LEU A 237 18.69 7.02 -34.12
N THR A 238 19.11 5.77 -33.93
CA THR A 238 20.15 5.18 -34.77
C THR A 238 19.66 5.01 -36.21
N PRO A 239 20.56 5.00 -37.21
CA PRO A 239 20.18 4.81 -38.62
C PRO A 239 19.37 3.52 -38.85
N GLU A 240 19.69 2.44 -38.15
CA GLU A 240 18.99 1.16 -38.24
C GLU A 240 17.55 1.28 -37.70
N SER A 241 17.39 1.99 -36.58
CA SER A 241 16.08 2.22 -35.95
C SER A 241 15.20 3.12 -36.80
N LEU A 242 15.79 4.15 -37.42
CA LEU A 242 15.09 5.00 -38.39
C LEU A 242 14.68 4.19 -39.63
N ASN A 243 15.54 3.29 -40.11
CA ASN A 243 15.23 2.41 -41.22
C ASN A 243 14.06 1.46 -40.89
N GLU A 244 13.99 0.91 -39.67
CA GLU A 244 12.83 0.12 -39.23
C GLU A 244 11.54 0.94 -39.30
N LEU A 245 11.52 2.17 -38.74
CA LEU A 245 10.34 3.04 -38.82
C LEU A 245 9.89 3.30 -40.26
N MET A 246 10.83 3.37 -41.21
CA MET A 246 10.55 3.57 -42.64
C MET A 246 10.12 2.29 -43.38
N GLY A 247 9.84 1.19 -42.67
CA GLY A 247 9.42 -0.09 -43.25
C GLY A 247 10.55 -1.11 -43.45
N GLY A 248 11.72 -0.86 -42.87
CA GLY A 248 12.82 -1.80 -42.82
C GLY A 248 12.57 -3.00 -41.89
N PRO A 249 13.49 -3.99 -41.90
CA PRO A 249 13.42 -5.12 -40.99
C PRO A 249 13.57 -4.67 -39.53
N ASP A 250 13.04 -5.50 -38.60
CA ASP A 250 13.21 -5.29 -37.17
C ASP A 250 14.69 -5.19 -36.79
N ILE A 251 15.04 -4.19 -35.99
CA ILE A 251 16.39 -4.08 -35.46
C ILE A 251 16.62 -5.13 -34.37
N VAL A 252 17.84 -5.65 -34.31
CA VAL A 252 18.35 -6.29 -33.10
C VAL A 252 18.91 -5.18 -32.23
N PRO A 253 18.39 -4.95 -31.01
CA PRO A 253 18.89 -3.88 -30.16
C PRO A 253 20.40 -4.02 -29.94
N PRO A 254 21.21 -3.02 -30.33
CA PRO A 254 22.64 -3.07 -30.10
C PRO A 254 22.94 -3.02 -28.60
N PRO A 255 24.04 -3.63 -28.13
CA PRO A 255 24.46 -3.48 -26.75
C PRO A 255 24.72 -2.01 -26.44
N ALA A 256 24.12 -1.49 -25.37
CA ALA A 256 24.34 -0.12 -24.94
C ALA A 256 25.83 0.10 -24.63
N PRO A 257 26.46 1.19 -25.13
CA PRO A 257 27.84 1.50 -24.77
C PRO A 257 27.95 1.74 -23.26
N PRO A 258 29.03 1.30 -22.59
CA PRO A 258 29.23 1.52 -21.16
C PRO A 258 29.07 3.00 -20.80
N ALA A 259 28.29 3.30 -19.77
CA ALA A 259 28.13 4.66 -19.26
C ALA A 259 28.60 4.74 -17.80
N PHE A 260 29.00 5.94 -17.38
CA PHE A 260 29.47 6.15 -16.02
C PHE A 260 28.33 5.84 -15.03
N GLY A 261 28.60 4.93 -14.08
CA GLY A 261 27.63 4.48 -13.10
C GLY A 261 26.77 3.30 -13.53
N THR A 262 26.74 2.91 -14.82
CA THR A 262 26.01 1.72 -15.24
C THR A 262 26.71 0.46 -14.73
N THR A 263 25.97 -0.41 -14.07
CA THR A 263 26.43 -1.69 -13.52
C THR A 263 25.51 -2.78 -14.04
N ARG A 264 25.98 -4.03 -14.17
CA ARG A 264 25.14 -5.19 -14.58
C ARG A 264 24.55 -5.03 -15.99
N ASP A 265 25.39 -5.26 -17.00
CA ASP A 265 25.03 -5.28 -18.42
C ASP A 265 24.44 -3.97 -18.96
N GLY A 266 24.93 -2.83 -18.45
CA GLY A 266 24.58 -1.49 -18.95
C GLY A 266 23.45 -0.78 -18.22
N ASN A 267 22.78 -1.43 -17.27
CA ASN A 267 21.69 -0.80 -16.49
C ASN A 267 22.20 0.23 -15.47
N LEU A 268 21.39 1.25 -15.19
CA LEU A 268 21.68 2.19 -14.11
C LEU A 268 21.70 1.51 -12.73
N PRO A 269 22.47 2.06 -11.77
CA PRO A 269 22.60 1.49 -10.44
C PRO A 269 21.28 1.65 -9.68
N GLY A 270 20.89 0.59 -8.99
CA GLY A 270 19.69 0.54 -8.15
C GLY A 270 19.83 -0.52 -7.07
N PRO A 271 18.78 -0.73 -6.26
CA PRO A 271 18.76 -1.83 -5.29
C PRO A 271 19.13 -3.17 -5.95
N PRO A 272 19.84 -4.09 -5.26
CA PRO A 272 20.30 -5.36 -5.85
C PRO A 272 19.20 -6.20 -6.52
N ASN A 273 17.96 -6.03 -6.06
CA ASN A 273 16.74 -6.69 -6.51
C ASN A 273 15.89 -5.83 -7.47
N ALA A 274 16.45 -4.78 -8.11
CA ALA A 274 15.69 -3.86 -8.96
C ALA A 274 15.03 -4.53 -10.18
N PHE A 275 15.64 -5.62 -10.66
CA PHE A 275 15.20 -6.41 -11.82
C PHE A 275 14.60 -7.78 -11.44
N ASP A 276 14.62 -8.13 -10.15
CA ASP A 276 14.10 -9.41 -9.67
C ASP A 276 12.62 -9.29 -9.31
N GLN A 277 11.76 -10.00 -10.05
CA GLN A 277 10.32 -10.02 -9.82
C GLN A 277 9.90 -10.82 -8.59
N ASN A 278 10.80 -11.61 -7.99
CA ASN A 278 10.49 -12.48 -6.86
C ASN A 278 10.67 -11.82 -5.49
N ASN A 279 10.93 -10.51 -5.43
CA ASN A 279 11.27 -9.83 -4.20
C ASN A 279 10.63 -8.42 -4.08
N PRO A 280 9.93 -8.10 -2.98
CA PRO A 280 9.50 -9.00 -1.92
C PRO A 280 8.46 -10.01 -2.43
N LEU A 281 8.49 -11.23 -1.89
CA LEU A 281 7.44 -12.20 -2.15
C LEU A 281 6.10 -11.62 -1.69
N PRO A 282 5.00 -11.90 -2.41
CA PRO A 282 3.68 -11.51 -1.95
C PRO A 282 3.42 -12.09 -0.55
N PRO A 283 2.77 -11.34 0.35
CA PRO A 283 2.34 -11.88 1.63
C PRO A 283 1.52 -13.16 1.44
N PRO A 284 1.54 -14.12 2.39
CA PRO A 284 0.85 -15.41 2.25
C PRO A 284 -0.66 -15.29 1.96
N TRP A 285 -1.26 -14.16 2.32
CA TRP A 285 -2.68 -13.84 2.15
C TRP A 285 -3.01 -13.07 0.86
N TYR A 286 -2.02 -12.72 0.03
CA TYR A 286 -2.25 -11.99 -1.21
C TYR A 286 -2.77 -12.93 -2.31
N PRO A 287 -3.93 -12.64 -2.93
CA PRO A 287 -4.43 -13.44 -4.03
C PRO A 287 -3.43 -13.37 -5.20
N GLN A 288 -2.97 -14.54 -5.66
CA GLN A 288 -2.12 -14.59 -6.84
C GLN A 288 -2.92 -14.06 -8.04
N PRO A 289 -2.30 -13.27 -8.95
CA PRO A 289 -2.96 -12.83 -10.17
C PRO A 289 -3.55 -14.04 -10.90
N ALA A 290 -4.79 -13.90 -11.37
CA ALA A 290 -5.35 -14.89 -12.26
C ALA A 290 -4.43 -15.07 -13.48
N PRO A 291 -4.29 -16.29 -14.02
CA PRO A 291 -3.53 -16.50 -15.24
C PRO A 291 -4.04 -15.54 -16.33
N PRO A 292 -3.15 -15.04 -17.21
CA PRO A 292 -3.53 -14.11 -18.25
C PRO A 292 -4.71 -14.67 -19.06
N PRO A 293 -5.69 -13.82 -19.43
CA PRO A 293 -6.85 -14.26 -20.18
C PRO A 293 -6.40 -14.95 -21.47
N ALA A 294 -7.11 -16.03 -21.82
CA ALA A 294 -6.85 -16.73 -23.08
C ALA A 294 -6.93 -15.73 -24.24
N PRO A 295 -6.06 -15.87 -25.27
CA PRO A 295 -6.09 -14.99 -26.42
C PRO A 295 -7.50 -14.92 -27.01
N ALA A 296 -7.91 -13.73 -27.45
CA ALA A 296 -9.19 -13.56 -28.12
C ALA A 296 -9.31 -14.53 -29.31
N PRO A 297 -10.52 -15.01 -29.67
CA PRO A 297 -10.71 -15.93 -30.79
C PRO A 297 -10.06 -15.37 -32.07
N GLY A 298 -9.04 -16.07 -32.59
CA GLY A 298 -8.26 -15.65 -33.76
C GLY A 298 -6.84 -15.11 -33.45
N VAL A 299 -6.48 -14.91 -32.19
CA VAL A 299 -5.11 -14.57 -31.78
C VAL A 299 -4.35 -15.87 -31.49
N VAL A 300 -3.39 -16.23 -32.34
CA VAL A 300 -2.49 -17.36 -32.08
C VAL A 300 -1.50 -16.93 -31.00
N PRO A 301 -1.45 -17.57 -29.83
CA PRO A 301 -0.41 -17.30 -28.85
C PRO A 301 0.95 -17.65 -29.45
N GLY A 302 1.84 -16.67 -29.55
CA GLY A 302 3.19 -16.88 -30.04
C GLY A 302 3.92 -17.90 -29.18
N ASN A 303 4.42 -18.96 -29.80
CA ASN A 303 5.28 -19.93 -29.13
C ASN A 303 6.63 -19.25 -28.81
N PRO A 304 7.00 -19.05 -27.52
CA PRO A 304 8.26 -18.40 -27.15
C PRO A 304 9.51 -19.19 -27.56
N LEU A 305 9.35 -20.42 -28.08
CA LEU A 305 10.45 -21.28 -28.55
C LEU A 305 10.53 -21.39 -30.09
N GLY A 306 9.62 -20.74 -30.85
CA GLY A 306 9.61 -20.81 -32.31
C GLY A 306 10.65 -19.93 -33.01
N ALA A 307 11.24 -18.95 -32.31
CA ALA A 307 12.18 -17.97 -32.87
C ALA A 307 13.59 -18.53 -33.15
N ILE A 308 13.85 -19.82 -32.93
CA ILE A 308 15.18 -20.44 -33.08
C ILE A 308 15.26 -21.43 -34.26
N ALA A 309 14.24 -21.53 -35.10
CA ALA A 309 14.31 -22.35 -36.33
C ALA A 309 14.50 -21.45 -37.57
N PRO A 310 15.45 -21.76 -38.47
CA PRO A 310 15.59 -21.01 -39.72
C PRO A 310 14.31 -21.15 -40.55
N ALA A 311 13.77 -20.03 -41.01
CA ALA A 311 12.53 -19.97 -41.78
C ALA A 311 12.62 -20.86 -43.03
N ALA A 312 11.61 -21.71 -43.23
CA ALA A 312 11.39 -22.39 -44.50
C ALA A 312 11.10 -21.36 -45.61
N PRO A 313 11.50 -21.61 -46.87
CA PRO A 313 11.32 -20.64 -47.94
C PRO A 313 9.83 -20.34 -48.17
N PRO A 314 9.47 -19.10 -48.56
CA PRO A 314 8.08 -18.69 -48.70
C PRO A 314 7.37 -19.51 -49.78
N ALA A 315 6.15 -19.96 -49.47
CA ALA A 315 5.24 -20.55 -50.44
C ALA A 315 4.80 -19.49 -51.47
N ALA A 316 4.65 -19.91 -52.72
CA ALA A 316 4.26 -19.05 -53.84
C ALA A 316 2.90 -18.34 -53.57
N PRO A 317 2.71 -17.10 -54.07
CA PRO A 317 1.49 -16.35 -53.82
C PRO A 317 0.27 -17.05 -54.44
N ALA A 318 -0.80 -17.15 -53.65
CA ALA A 318 -2.10 -17.65 -54.12
C ALA A 318 -2.70 -16.66 -55.15
N PRO A 319 -3.41 -17.16 -56.19
CA PRO A 319 -4.04 -16.29 -57.19
C PRO A 319 -5.13 -15.42 -56.56
N ALA A 320 -5.24 -14.18 -57.04
CA ALA A 320 -6.20 -13.20 -56.56
C ALA A 320 -7.65 -13.71 -56.68
N ALA A 321 -8.42 -13.55 -55.62
CA ALA A 321 -9.85 -13.85 -55.61
C ALA A 321 -10.62 -12.88 -56.54
N PRO A 322 -11.63 -13.34 -57.29
CA PRO A 322 -12.42 -12.49 -58.16
C PRO A 322 -13.24 -11.47 -57.36
N ALA A 323 -13.36 -10.25 -57.89
CA ALA A 323 -14.16 -9.18 -57.29
C ALA A 323 -15.63 -9.61 -57.14
N GLY A 324 -16.18 -9.44 -55.93
CA GLY A 324 -17.59 -9.71 -55.64
C GLY A 324 -18.53 -8.70 -56.32
N PRO A 325 -19.84 -9.01 -56.40
CA PRO A 325 -20.82 -8.17 -57.10
C PRO A 325 -20.98 -6.80 -56.42
N LEU A 326 -21.15 -5.75 -57.23
CA LEU A 326 -21.42 -4.39 -56.77
C LEU A 326 -22.74 -4.32 -55.99
N LEU A 327 -22.70 -3.67 -54.82
CA LEU A 327 -23.89 -3.43 -54.00
C LEU A 327 -24.76 -2.30 -54.59
N PRO A 328 -26.09 -2.36 -54.46
CA PRO A 328 -27.04 -1.43 -55.09
C PRO A 328 -27.15 -0.08 -54.37
N ALA A 329 -26.00 0.57 -54.14
CA ALA A 329 -25.90 1.95 -53.68
C ALA A 329 -25.04 2.84 -54.61
N GLU A 330 -24.49 2.29 -55.69
CA GLU A 330 -23.68 3.01 -56.69
C GLU A 330 -24.32 3.02 -58.10
N SER A 331 -25.65 3.04 -58.19
CA SER A 331 -26.37 3.13 -59.47
C SER A 331 -27.37 4.29 -59.57
N ALA A 332 -27.14 5.38 -58.81
CA ALA A 332 -27.85 6.63 -59.01
C ALA A 332 -26.98 7.83 -58.61
N GLY A 333 -26.48 8.57 -59.60
CA GLY A 333 -25.70 9.80 -59.45
C GLY A 333 -24.49 9.84 -60.35
#